data_AF-A0A348AH80-F1
#
_entry.id   AF-A0A348AH80-F1
#
_cell.length_a   1.000
_cell.length_b   1.000
_cell.length_c   1.000
_cell.angle_alpha   90.00
_cell.angle_beta   90.00
_cell.angle_gamma   90.00
#
_symmetry.space_group_name_H-M   'P 1'
#
loop_
_entity.id
_entity.type
_entity.pdbx_description
1 polymer ?
#
loop_
_entity_poly.entity_id
_entity_poly.type
_entity_poly.pdbx_seq_one_letter_code
_entity_poly.pdbx_strand_id
1 'polypeptide(L)'
;MSIKAFGSFEFNKNINMTESSFDITKIAVKHKLGIKLGGNAASYLIKPITGCEEKLPYELLDDPMDVNAQCLFSGDNIEVSVNGKRVDTGESLRSRLFRIQQFFMETIEKVHVDKIVLNINIEIGDEFETLEININDISEILINMYESEGNWTPSIRLIINS
;
A
#
# COMPACT_ATOMS: atom_id res chain seq x y z
N MET A 1 8.44 9.42 -12.29
CA MET A 1 8.49 9.41 -10.82
C MET A 1 7.89 8.09 -10.39
N SER A 2 8.59 7.28 -9.58
CA SER A 2 8.07 5.99 -9.11
C SER A 2 7.11 6.25 -7.97
N ILE A 3 5.89 5.71 -8.04
CA ILE A 3 4.93 5.83 -6.96
C ILE A 3 5.27 4.79 -5.90
N LYS A 4 5.49 5.24 -4.67
CA LYS A 4 5.95 4.39 -3.56
C LYS A 4 4.80 4.19 -2.58
N ALA A 5 4.44 2.93 -2.34
CA ALA A 5 3.42 2.56 -1.37
C ALA A 5 3.99 1.54 -0.39
N PHE A 6 4.09 1.93 0.87
CA PHE A 6 4.70 1.09 1.91
C PHE A 6 4.12 1.40 3.28
N GLY A 7 4.32 0.51 4.23
CA GLY A 7 3.73 0.69 5.54
C GLY A 7 4.04 -0.41 6.52
N SER A 8 3.15 -0.53 7.52
CA SER A 8 3.19 -1.61 8.48
C SER A 8 1.79 -2.10 8.84
N PHE A 9 1.65 -3.41 8.95
CA PHE A 9 0.55 -4.03 9.68
C PHE A 9 0.91 -4.02 11.17
N GLU A 10 0.03 -3.49 12.01
CA GLU A 10 0.16 -3.43 13.47
C GLU A 10 -0.89 -4.37 14.10
N PHE A 11 -0.44 -5.21 15.03
CA PHE A 11 -1.24 -6.26 15.66
C PHE A 11 -1.31 -6.07 17.18
N ASN A 12 -2.39 -6.46 17.82
CA ASN A 12 -2.63 -6.18 19.25
C ASN A 12 -1.92 -7.15 20.21
N LYS A 13 -1.52 -8.37 19.79
CA LYS A 13 -0.94 -9.42 20.66
C LYS A 13 -0.08 -10.42 19.88
N ASN A 14 0.70 -11.26 20.60
CA ASN A 14 1.48 -12.42 20.11
C ASN A 14 0.91 -13.12 18.86
N ILE A 15 1.30 -12.62 17.69
CA ILE A 15 0.90 -13.17 16.40
C ILE A 15 2.03 -14.05 15.88
N ASN A 16 1.66 -15.17 15.27
CA ASN A 16 2.58 -15.96 14.47
C ASN A 16 2.91 -15.20 13.18
N MET A 17 3.96 -14.38 13.20
CA MET A 17 4.37 -13.54 12.06
C MET A 17 4.55 -14.34 10.77
N THR A 18 5.01 -15.59 10.84
CA THR A 18 5.22 -16.42 9.66
C THR A 18 3.89 -16.80 9.01
N GLU A 19 2.92 -17.24 9.80
CA GLU A 19 1.59 -17.62 9.34
C GLU A 19 0.82 -16.40 8.82
N SER A 20 0.85 -15.30 9.56
CA SER A 20 0.25 -14.03 9.13
C SER A 20 0.87 -13.51 7.84
N SER A 21 2.20 -13.58 7.69
CA SER A 21 2.86 -13.18 6.44
C SER A 21 2.41 -14.04 5.26
N PHE A 22 2.25 -15.34 5.47
CA PHE A 22 1.78 -16.25 4.43
C PHE A 22 0.34 -15.95 4.01
N ASP A 23 -0.55 -15.70 4.97
CA ASP A 23 -1.95 -15.39 4.67
C ASP A 23 -2.12 -14.01 4.05
N ILE A 24 -1.39 -12.99 4.51
CA ILE A 24 -1.34 -11.68 3.85
C ILE A 24 -0.90 -11.84 2.39
N THR A 25 0.12 -12.65 2.13
CA THR A 25 0.61 -12.90 0.76
C THR A 25 -0.47 -13.57 -0.10
N LYS A 26 -1.20 -14.56 0.42
CA LYS A 26 -2.33 -15.18 -0.31
C LYS A 26 -3.42 -14.17 -0.62
N ILE A 27 -3.77 -13.31 0.33
CA ILE A 27 -4.80 -12.28 0.16
C ILE A 27 -4.35 -11.28 -0.91
N ALA A 28 -3.09 -10.85 -0.88
CA ALA A 28 -2.52 -9.99 -1.92
C ALA A 28 -2.62 -10.63 -3.32
N VAL A 29 -2.20 -11.88 -3.47
CA VAL A 29 -2.30 -12.63 -4.75
C VAL A 29 -3.75 -12.77 -5.22
N LYS A 30 -4.68 -13.07 -4.31
CA LYS A 30 -6.12 -13.13 -4.63
C LYS A 30 -6.63 -11.81 -5.20
N HIS A 31 -6.17 -10.69 -4.66
CA HIS A 31 -6.47 -9.35 -5.13
C HIS A 31 -5.48 -8.84 -6.18
N LYS A 32 -4.68 -9.71 -6.80
CA LYS A 32 -3.73 -9.36 -7.87
C LYS A 32 -2.78 -8.21 -7.50
N LEU A 33 -2.28 -8.24 -6.27
CA LEU A 33 -1.28 -7.30 -5.77
C LEU A 33 0.03 -8.03 -5.52
N GLY A 34 1.14 -7.38 -5.84
CA GLY A 34 2.45 -7.77 -5.35
C GLY A 34 2.64 -7.23 -3.93
N ILE A 35 3.30 -8.01 -3.07
CA ILE A 35 3.65 -7.55 -1.73
C ILE A 35 5.00 -8.11 -1.30
N LYS A 36 5.82 -7.27 -0.68
CA LYS A 36 7.00 -7.70 0.07
C LYS A 36 6.75 -7.45 1.55
N LEU A 37 7.09 -8.44 2.38
CA LEU A 37 6.85 -8.42 3.82
C LEU A 37 8.16 -8.60 4.59
N GLY A 38 8.26 -7.99 5.76
CA GLY A 38 9.36 -8.21 6.69
C GLY A 38 10.72 -7.90 6.06
N GLY A 39 11.65 -8.86 6.16
CA GLY A 39 13.01 -8.74 5.61
C GLY A 39 13.09 -8.57 4.09
N ASN A 40 12.01 -8.84 3.35
CA ASN A 40 11.96 -8.66 1.90
C ASN A 40 11.58 -7.23 1.48
N ALA A 41 11.04 -6.41 2.40
CA ALA A 41 10.76 -5.01 2.14
C ALA A 41 12.05 -4.19 2.02
N ALA A 42 11.99 -3.01 1.41
CA ALA A 42 13.16 -2.16 1.26
C ALA A 42 13.77 -1.77 2.63
N SER A 43 15.10 -1.84 2.77
CA SER A 43 15.76 -1.73 4.08
C SER A 43 15.50 -0.42 4.83
N TYR A 44 15.26 0.68 4.09
CA TYR A 44 14.94 1.98 4.70
C TYR A 44 13.55 1.99 5.38
N LEU A 45 12.66 1.08 5.01
CA LEU A 45 11.34 0.86 5.62
C LEU A 45 11.44 0.04 6.92
N ILE A 46 12.38 -0.90 6.94
CA ILE A 46 12.56 -1.84 8.05
C ILE A 46 13.26 -1.16 9.23
N LYS A 47 14.28 -0.34 8.96
CA LYS A 47 15.12 0.31 10.00
C LYS A 47 14.33 1.14 11.04
N PRO A 48 13.27 1.90 10.69
CA PRO A 48 12.48 2.62 11.68
C PRO A 48 11.57 1.73 12.52
N ILE A 49 11.32 0.49 12.09
CA ILE A 49 10.32 -0.42 12.68
C ILE A 49 10.99 -1.58 13.46
N THR A 50 12.30 -1.79 13.27
CA THR A 50 13.09 -2.79 14.01
C THR A 50 12.91 -2.67 15.52
N GLY A 51 12.59 -3.78 16.18
CA GLY A 51 12.35 -3.86 17.63
C GLY A 51 10.87 -3.77 18.04
N CYS A 52 9.94 -3.55 17.11
CA CYS A 52 8.50 -3.64 17.37
C CYS A 52 7.99 -5.04 16.98
N GLU A 53 7.88 -5.96 17.95
CA GLU A 53 7.45 -7.35 17.70
C GLU A 53 6.03 -7.47 17.13
N GLU A 54 5.21 -6.44 17.32
CA GLU A 54 3.82 -6.34 16.90
C GLU A 54 3.64 -5.63 15.54
N LYS A 55 4.72 -5.41 14.80
CA LYS A 55 4.67 -4.70 13.50
C LYS A 55 5.32 -5.51 12.40
N LEU A 56 4.60 -5.68 11.30
CA LEU A 56 5.10 -6.28 10.07
C LEU A 56 5.22 -5.21 8.97
N PRO A 57 6.45 -4.78 8.61
CA PRO A 57 6.62 -3.83 7.51
C PRO A 57 6.24 -4.47 6.18
N TYR A 58 5.71 -3.66 5.27
CA TYR A 58 5.34 -4.09 3.93
C TYR A 58 5.63 -3.03 2.85
N GLU A 59 5.81 -3.50 1.62
CA GLU A 59 5.83 -2.71 0.39
C GLU A 59 4.78 -3.28 -0.56
N LEU A 60 3.84 -2.43 -1.01
CA LEU A 60 2.82 -2.81 -1.99
C LEU A 60 3.33 -2.53 -3.39
N LEU A 61 3.05 -3.47 -4.29
CA LEU A 61 3.48 -3.48 -5.67
C LEU A 61 2.28 -3.85 -6.54
N ASP A 62 2.36 -3.48 -7.82
CA ASP A 62 1.51 -4.06 -8.85
C ASP A 62 1.79 -5.57 -9.00
N ASP A 63 1.00 -6.27 -9.84
CA ASP A 63 1.07 -7.74 -10.04
C ASP A 63 2.52 -8.27 -10.02
N PRO A 64 2.83 -9.33 -9.24
CA PRO A 64 4.19 -9.85 -9.07
C PRO A 64 4.86 -10.37 -10.37
N MET A 65 4.12 -10.52 -11.47
CA MET A 65 4.67 -10.81 -12.80
C MET A 65 5.12 -9.55 -13.55
N ASP A 66 4.79 -8.35 -13.07
CA ASP A 66 5.25 -7.09 -13.63
C ASP A 66 6.41 -6.50 -12.80
N VAL A 67 7.61 -6.66 -13.35
CA VAL A 67 8.85 -6.12 -12.78
C VAL A 67 8.89 -4.58 -12.78
N ASN A 68 7.91 -3.91 -13.38
CA ASN A 68 7.77 -2.44 -13.45
C ASN A 68 6.69 -1.89 -12.52
N ALA A 69 6.26 -2.65 -11.52
CA ALA A 69 5.26 -2.29 -10.51
C ALA A 69 5.39 -0.86 -9.95
N GLN A 70 4.71 0.12 -10.56
CA GLN A 70 4.74 1.53 -10.14
C GLN A 70 3.44 2.30 -10.46
N CYS A 71 2.39 1.62 -10.94
CA CYS A 71 1.14 2.28 -11.35
C CYS A 71 -0.03 2.08 -10.40
N LEU A 72 0.16 1.29 -9.34
CA LEU A 72 -0.90 0.92 -8.40
C LEU A 72 -1.64 2.14 -7.84
N PHE A 73 -0.88 3.18 -7.50
CA PHE A 73 -1.36 4.47 -7.01
C PHE A 73 -1.12 5.60 -8.02
N SER A 74 -1.17 5.34 -9.33
CA SER A 74 -1.15 6.41 -10.34
C SER A 74 -2.55 6.94 -10.61
N GLY A 75 -2.68 8.26 -10.72
CA GLY A 75 -3.88 8.88 -11.27
C GLY A 75 -4.13 8.46 -12.72
N ASP A 76 -5.38 8.54 -13.16
CA ASP A 76 -5.74 8.19 -14.53
C ASP A 76 -5.16 9.20 -15.53
N ASN A 77 -4.70 8.70 -16.68
CA ASN A 77 -4.05 9.47 -17.75
C ASN A 77 -2.71 10.14 -17.36
N ILE A 78 -2.11 9.77 -16.22
CA ILE A 78 -0.75 10.17 -15.87
C ILE A 78 0.24 9.29 -16.63
N GLU A 79 1.19 9.91 -17.33
CA GLU A 79 2.27 9.19 -17.99
C GLU A 79 3.28 8.71 -16.96
N VAL A 80 3.26 7.40 -16.67
CA VAL A 80 4.25 6.75 -15.82
C VAL A 80 5.32 6.14 -16.71
N SER A 81 6.59 6.49 -16.47
CA SER A 81 7.73 5.91 -17.16
C SER A 81 8.62 5.15 -16.17
N VAL A 82 8.84 3.86 -16.43
CA VAL A 82 9.74 2.99 -15.66
C VAL A 82 10.92 2.61 -16.54
N ASN A 83 12.14 2.93 -16.11
CA ASN A 83 13.36 2.71 -16.89
C ASN A 83 13.27 3.26 -18.34
N GLY A 84 12.61 4.40 -18.51
CA GLY A 84 12.41 5.07 -19.81
C GLY A 84 11.32 4.44 -20.70
N LYS A 85 10.53 3.50 -20.19
CA LYS A 85 9.38 2.92 -20.90
C LYS A 85 8.08 3.37 -20.25
N ARG A 86 7.16 3.88 -21.07
CA ARG A 86 5.78 4.17 -20.64
C ARG A 86 5.10 2.89 -20.17
N VAL A 87 4.42 2.97 -19.03
CA VAL A 87 3.59 1.91 -18.46
C VAL A 87 2.15 2.41 -18.47
N ASP A 88 1.29 1.71 -19.19
CA ASP A 88 -0.16 1.93 -19.17
C ASP A 88 -0.81 0.71 -18.52
N THR A 89 -1.60 0.92 -17.47
CA THR A 89 -2.22 -0.17 -16.69
C THR A 89 -3.40 -0.82 -17.42
N GLY A 90 -4.04 -0.10 -18.36
CA GLY A 90 -5.29 -0.53 -18.99
C GLY A 90 -6.48 -0.65 -18.02
N GLU A 91 -6.31 -0.25 -16.76
CA GLU A 91 -7.30 -0.30 -15.67
C GLU A 91 -7.50 1.11 -15.11
N SER A 92 -8.68 1.45 -14.58
CA SER A 92 -8.90 2.75 -13.95
C SER A 92 -8.32 2.81 -12.54
N LEU A 93 -7.95 4.01 -12.08
CA LEU A 93 -7.51 4.27 -10.69
C LEU A 93 -8.54 3.71 -9.70
N ARG A 94 -9.83 3.97 -9.95
CA ARG A 94 -10.94 3.47 -9.12
C ARG A 94 -10.90 1.96 -8.94
N SER A 95 -10.65 1.20 -10.00
CA SER A 95 -10.61 -0.27 -9.94
C SER A 95 -9.36 -0.77 -9.19
N ARG A 96 -8.20 -0.12 -9.37
CA ARG A 96 -6.98 -0.41 -8.62
C ARG A 96 -7.16 -0.15 -7.12
N LEU A 97 -7.65 1.04 -6.76
CA LEU A 97 -7.90 1.42 -5.37
C LEU A 97 -8.93 0.52 -4.70
N PHE A 98 -9.99 0.15 -5.42
CA PHE A 98 -10.98 -0.81 -4.91
C PHE A 98 -10.33 -2.14 -4.55
N ARG A 99 -9.44 -2.67 -5.39
CA ARG A 99 -8.72 -3.92 -5.09
C ARG A 99 -7.81 -3.81 -3.86
N ILE A 100 -7.14 -2.67 -3.68
CA ILE A 100 -6.34 -2.36 -2.49
C ILE A 100 -7.21 -2.30 -1.23
N GLN A 101 -8.37 -1.65 -1.31
CA GLN A 101 -9.33 -1.61 -0.22
C GLN A 101 -9.80 -3.03 0.14
N GLN A 102 -10.18 -3.85 -0.83
CA GLN A 102 -10.59 -5.24 -0.57
C GLN A 102 -9.45 -6.07 0.05
N PHE A 103 -8.21 -5.86 -0.38
CA PHE A 103 -7.03 -6.48 0.22
C PHE A 103 -6.89 -6.13 1.70
N PHE A 104 -6.96 -4.84 2.04
CA PHE A 104 -6.83 -4.41 3.42
C PHE A 104 -8.02 -4.84 4.29
N MET A 105 -9.26 -4.79 3.78
CA MET A 105 -10.45 -5.30 4.47
C MET A 105 -10.28 -6.78 4.85
N GLU A 106 -9.92 -7.62 3.87
CA GLU A 106 -9.75 -9.05 4.11
C GLU A 106 -8.55 -9.35 5.02
N THR A 107 -7.51 -8.51 4.97
CA THR A 107 -6.35 -8.62 5.86
C THR A 107 -6.72 -8.32 7.32
N ILE A 108 -7.48 -7.24 7.56
CA ILE A 108 -8.00 -6.91 8.89
C ILE A 108 -8.86 -8.05 9.43
N GLU A 109 -9.80 -8.55 8.62
CA GLU A 109 -10.75 -9.58 9.03
C GLU A 109 -10.07 -10.93 9.32
N LYS A 110 -9.18 -11.39 8.42
CA LYS A 110 -8.63 -12.76 8.49
C LYS A 110 -7.34 -12.89 9.27
N VAL A 111 -6.53 -11.84 9.28
CA VAL A 111 -5.19 -11.85 9.89
C VAL A 111 -5.20 -11.13 11.24
N HIS A 112 -6.37 -10.61 11.65
CA HIS A 112 -6.57 -9.88 12.91
C HIS A 112 -5.58 -8.71 13.05
N VAL A 113 -5.44 -7.94 11.97
CA VAL A 113 -4.71 -6.67 11.99
C VAL A 113 -5.60 -5.61 12.61
N ASP A 114 -5.09 -4.90 13.61
CA ASP A 114 -5.84 -3.83 14.27
C ASP A 114 -5.65 -2.49 13.58
N LYS A 115 -4.46 -2.30 13.01
CA LYS A 115 -4.13 -1.05 12.34
C LYS A 115 -3.20 -1.29 11.16
N ILE A 116 -3.51 -0.61 10.06
CA ILE A 116 -2.67 -0.54 8.88
C ILE A 116 -2.19 0.90 8.74
N VAL A 117 -0.88 1.06 8.72
CA VAL A 117 -0.26 2.32 8.30
C VAL A 117 0.11 2.16 6.83
N LEU A 118 -0.33 3.09 5.97
CA LEU A 118 0.04 3.15 4.56
C LEU A 118 0.62 4.53 4.26
N ASN A 119 1.83 4.58 3.75
CA ASN A 119 2.50 5.78 3.28
C ASN A 119 2.53 5.75 1.75
N ILE A 120 2.11 6.83 1.12
CA ILE A 120 2.08 7.00 -0.33
C ILE A 120 2.96 8.21 -0.66
N ASN A 121 3.99 8.01 -1.47
CA ASN A 121 4.91 9.07 -1.93
C ASN A 121 5.52 9.95 -0.83
N ILE A 122 5.71 9.40 0.37
CA ILE A 122 6.42 10.09 1.46
C ILE A 122 7.90 9.77 1.37
N GLU A 123 8.75 10.79 1.20
CA GLU A 123 10.19 10.69 1.37
C GLU A 123 10.66 11.28 2.72
N ILE A 124 11.91 11.02 3.08
CA ILE A 124 12.48 11.51 4.35
C ILE A 124 12.62 13.03 4.27
N GLY A 125 11.90 13.73 5.14
CA GLY A 125 11.92 15.19 5.22
C GLY A 125 10.78 15.86 4.46
N ASP A 126 9.95 15.10 3.75
CA ASP A 126 8.76 15.64 3.10
C ASP A 126 7.72 16.06 4.14
N GLU A 127 7.02 17.16 3.84
CA GLU A 127 5.74 17.46 4.48
C GLU A 127 4.68 16.53 3.89
N PHE A 128 3.91 15.87 4.77
CA PHE A 128 2.86 14.95 4.36
C PHE A 128 1.62 15.12 5.23
N GLU A 129 0.45 14.89 4.64
CA GLU A 129 -0.81 14.85 5.38
C GLU A 129 -0.99 13.49 6.05
N THR A 130 -1.48 13.48 7.29
CA THR A 130 -1.86 12.23 7.98
C THR A 130 -3.38 12.17 8.10
N LEU A 131 -3.95 11.09 7.59
CA LEU A 131 -5.40 10.87 7.55
C LEU A 131 -5.75 9.59 8.30
N GLU A 132 -6.65 9.70 9.27
CA GLU A 132 -7.29 8.55 9.90
C GLU A 132 -8.60 8.25 9.19
N ILE A 133 -8.72 7.06 8.61
CA ILE A 133 -9.86 6.72 7.75
C ILE A 133 -10.40 5.34 8.05
N ASN A 134 -11.72 5.16 7.82
CA ASN A 134 -12.32 3.85 7.84
C ASN A 134 -11.88 3.06 6.60
N ILE A 135 -11.64 1.77 6.77
CA ILE A 135 -11.24 0.88 5.68
C ILE A 135 -12.20 0.94 4.48
N ASN A 136 -13.50 1.12 4.72
CA ASN A 136 -14.51 1.13 3.68
C ASN A 136 -14.47 2.39 2.79
N ASP A 137 -13.79 3.44 3.24
CA ASP A 137 -13.79 4.76 2.59
C ASP A 137 -12.49 5.06 1.85
N ILE A 138 -11.48 4.18 1.95
CA ILE A 138 -10.14 4.38 1.36
C ILE A 138 -10.21 4.76 -0.11
N SER A 139 -10.97 4.00 -0.91
CA SER A 139 -11.00 4.19 -2.36
C SER A 139 -11.57 5.56 -2.71
N GLU A 140 -12.72 5.92 -2.17
CA GLU A 140 -13.37 7.21 -2.49
C GLU A 140 -12.54 8.40 -2.01
N ILE A 141 -11.97 8.32 -0.80
CA ILE A 141 -11.11 9.38 -0.26
C ILE A 141 -9.91 9.59 -1.18
N LEU A 142 -9.20 8.52 -1.53
CA LEU A 142 -8.04 8.63 -2.42
C LEU A 142 -8.44 9.16 -3.79
N ILE A 143 -9.49 8.63 -4.43
CA ILE A 143 -9.95 9.10 -5.75
C ILE A 143 -10.20 10.61 -5.73
N ASN A 144 -10.92 11.10 -4.74
CA ASN A 144 -11.22 12.53 -4.61
C ASN A 144 -9.94 13.36 -4.47
N MET A 145 -8.93 12.86 -3.73
CA MET A 145 -7.64 13.54 -3.62
C MET A 145 -6.91 13.61 -4.96
N TYR A 146 -6.82 12.49 -5.69
CA TYR A 146 -6.23 12.49 -7.05
C TYR A 146 -6.95 13.47 -7.95
N GLU A 147 -8.28 13.43 -8.00
CA GLU A 147 -9.07 14.32 -8.86
C GLU A 147 -8.84 15.81 -8.49
N SER A 148 -8.76 16.13 -7.20
CA SER A 148 -8.51 17.50 -6.73
C SER A 148 -7.11 18.03 -7.06
N GLU A 149 -6.12 17.14 -7.14
CA GLU A 149 -4.72 17.46 -7.44
C GLU A 149 -4.38 17.27 -8.94
N GLY A 150 -5.39 17.23 -9.82
CA GLY A 150 -5.17 17.06 -11.26
C GLY A 150 -4.55 15.70 -11.63
N ASN A 151 -4.96 14.65 -10.92
CA ASN A 151 -4.45 13.27 -10.96
C ASN A 151 -3.00 13.10 -10.49
N TRP A 152 -2.40 14.11 -9.87
CA TRP A 152 -1.13 13.92 -9.16
C TRP A 152 -1.35 13.10 -7.88
N THR A 153 -0.39 12.22 -7.60
CA THR A 153 -0.39 11.45 -6.37
C THR A 153 0.03 12.32 -5.19
N PRO A 154 -0.81 12.49 -4.16
CA PRO A 154 -0.44 13.26 -2.98
C PRO A 154 0.54 12.49 -2.09
N SER A 155 1.41 13.22 -1.37
CA SER A 155 2.30 12.66 -0.35
C SER A 155 1.55 12.54 0.98
N ILE A 156 1.09 11.33 1.32
CA ILE A 156 0.15 11.13 2.44
C ILE A 156 0.42 9.87 3.24
N ARG A 157 0.05 9.92 4.51
CA ARG A 157 0.01 8.78 5.44
C ARG A 157 -1.42 8.49 5.82
N LEU A 158 -1.90 7.31 5.44
CA LEU A 158 -3.18 6.78 5.89
C LEU A 158 -2.97 5.91 7.13
N ILE A 159 -3.79 6.13 8.14
CA ILE A 159 -3.94 5.27 9.31
C ILE A 159 -5.33 4.66 9.22
N ILE A 160 -5.37 3.34 9.05
CA ILE A 160 -6.59 2.58 8.84
C ILE A 160 -6.74 1.67 10.05
N ASN A 161 -7.85 1.80 10.77
CA ASN A 161 -8.13 0.98 11.94
C ASN A 161 -9.16 -0.12 11.60
N SER A 162 -9.10 -1.23 12.35
CA SER A 162 -10.06 -2.34 12.26
C SER A 162 -11.47 -1.98 12.72
#